data_AF-A0A9W6WM85-F1
#
_entry.id   AF-A0A9W6WM85-F1
#
_cell.length_a   1.000
_cell.length_b   1.000
_cell.length_c   1.000
_cell.angle_alpha   90.00
_cell.angle_beta   90.00
_cell.angle_gamma   90.00
#
_symmetry.space_group_name_H-M   'P 1'
#
loop_
_entity.id
_entity.type
_entity.pdbx_description
1 polymer ?
#
loop_
_entity_poly.entity_id
_entity_poly.type
_entity_poly.pdbx_seq_one_letter_code
_entity_poly.pdbx_strand_id
1 'polypeptide(L)'
;MSTRKSSAASSSTSGGRSAMASSWHVRRFAGALKKAEHELVVWINELRGEGVPISAIMLHLQALEVAAAHEVPGFRASWSWMKRFKARNKLSMRARTRQGQISPEDLDKIAADFSKEVAQKVQDLGIKTVYNADQTGIVIAFYILYC
;
A
#
# COMPACT_ATOMS: atom_id res chain seq x y z
N MET A 1 -74.60 -20.18 46.39
CA MET A 1 -73.20 -20.68 46.43
C MET A 1 -72.36 -19.83 45.51
N SER A 2 -71.56 -18.94 46.10
CA SER A 2 -70.60 -18.07 45.42
C SER A 2 -69.22 -18.48 45.88
N THR A 3 -68.34 -18.84 44.95
CA THR A 3 -66.90 -18.96 45.24
C THR A 3 -66.09 -18.40 44.08
N ARG A 4 -65.36 -17.33 44.42
CA ARG A 4 -64.35 -16.61 43.65
C ARG A 4 -62.98 -17.25 43.91
N LYS A 5 -62.15 -17.41 42.88
CA LYS A 5 -60.65 -17.48 42.90
C LYS A 5 -60.20 -17.46 41.42
N SER A 6 -59.61 -16.41 40.85
CA SER A 6 -58.32 -15.73 41.06
C SER A 6 -57.07 -16.47 40.53
N SER A 7 -56.38 -15.79 39.60
CA SER A 7 -54.97 -15.91 39.14
C SER A 7 -54.62 -17.10 38.20
N ALA A 8 -53.69 -17.01 37.25
CA ALA A 8 -52.71 -15.98 36.90
C ALA A 8 -52.45 -16.02 35.37
N ALA A 9 -52.17 -14.86 34.79
CA ALA A 9 -51.70 -14.74 33.41
C ALA A 9 -50.22 -15.14 33.33
N SER A 10 -49.92 -16.18 32.55
CA SER A 10 -48.55 -16.56 32.20
C SER A 10 -48.21 -15.95 30.83
N SER A 11 -47.66 -14.73 30.83
CA SER A 11 -47.04 -14.13 29.66
C SER A 11 -45.57 -14.57 29.58
N SER A 12 -45.28 -15.58 28.76
CA SER A 12 -43.92 -15.97 28.40
C SER A 12 -43.34 -14.95 27.41
N THR A 13 -42.60 -13.97 27.92
CA THR A 13 -41.75 -13.10 27.10
C THR A 13 -40.41 -13.80 26.84
N SER A 14 -40.34 -14.60 25.77
CA SER A 14 -39.09 -15.16 25.24
C SER A 14 -38.68 -14.46 23.96
N GLY A 15 -38.19 -13.22 24.06
CA GLY A 15 -37.65 -12.50 22.91
C GLY A 15 -36.80 -11.33 23.39
N GLY A 16 -35.47 -11.43 23.30
CA GLY A 16 -34.64 -10.26 23.56
C GLY A 16 -33.16 -10.44 23.93
N ARG A 17 -32.59 -11.65 23.96
CA ARG A 17 -31.17 -11.83 24.37
C ARG A 17 -30.17 -12.05 23.22
N SER A 18 -30.63 -12.33 22.00
CA SER A 18 -29.74 -12.72 20.88
C SER A 18 -29.11 -11.52 20.14
N ALA A 19 -29.81 -10.38 20.02
CA ALA A 19 -29.35 -9.26 19.19
C ALA A 19 -28.14 -8.49 19.77
N MET A 20 -27.98 -8.42 21.10
CA MET A 20 -26.85 -7.72 21.72
C MET A 20 -25.53 -8.46 21.52
N ALA A 21 -25.50 -9.79 21.72
CA ALA A 21 -24.28 -10.59 21.64
C ALA A 21 -23.60 -10.51 20.24
N SER A 22 -24.40 -10.48 19.17
CA SER A 22 -23.91 -10.33 17.79
C SER A 22 -23.26 -8.97 17.54
N SER A 23 -23.77 -7.89 18.15
CA SER A 23 -23.25 -6.52 17.96
C SER A 23 -21.88 -6.31 18.61
N TRP A 24 -21.66 -6.85 19.82
CA TRP A 24 -20.38 -6.73 20.54
C TRP A 24 -19.24 -7.49 19.85
N HIS A 25 -19.53 -8.68 19.31
CA HIS A 25 -18.55 -9.46 18.56
C HIS A 25 -18.13 -8.73 17.28
N VAL A 26 -19.09 -8.25 16.48
CA VAL A 26 -18.80 -7.50 15.24
C VAL A 26 -17.98 -6.24 15.50
N ARG A 27 -18.29 -5.48 16.56
CA ARG A 27 -17.53 -4.26 16.93
C ARG A 27 -16.10 -4.57 17.36
N ARG A 28 -15.91 -5.62 18.16
CA ARG A 28 -14.58 -6.07 18.60
C ARG A 28 -13.73 -6.56 17.43
N PHE A 29 -14.31 -7.36 16.54
CA PHE A 29 -13.61 -7.84 15.35
C PHE A 29 -13.25 -6.69 14.39
N ALA A 30 -14.14 -5.72 14.20
CA ALA A 30 -13.85 -4.53 13.40
C ALA A 30 -12.71 -3.69 14.02
N GLY A 31 -12.65 -3.60 15.35
CA GLY A 31 -11.55 -2.93 16.05
C GLY A 31 -10.22 -3.66 15.91
N ALA A 32 -10.23 -4.99 16.08
CA ALA A 32 -9.05 -5.84 15.93
C ALA A 32 -8.48 -5.79 14.49
N LEU A 33 -9.35 -5.89 13.48
CA LEU A 33 -8.94 -5.79 12.08
C LEU A 33 -8.31 -4.43 11.75
N LYS A 34 -8.80 -3.33 12.34
CA LYS A 34 -8.17 -2.01 12.15
C LYS A 34 -6.77 -1.92 12.76
N LYS A 35 -6.55 -2.53 13.92
CA LYS A 35 -5.21 -2.59 14.54
C LYS A 35 -4.26 -3.43 13.68
N ALA A 36 -4.71 -4.60 13.22
CA ALA A 36 -3.99 -5.44 12.28
C ALA A 36 -3.65 -4.70 10.97
N GLU A 37 -4.60 -3.96 10.40
CA GLU A 37 -4.36 -3.15 9.19
C GLU A 37 -3.32 -2.05 9.41
N HIS A 38 -3.30 -1.42 10.58
CA HIS A 38 -2.30 -0.40 10.90
C HIS A 38 -0.89 -1.00 11.00
N GLU A 39 -0.75 -2.15 11.68
CA GLU A 39 0.52 -2.86 11.80
C GLU A 39 1.08 -3.26 10.42
N LEU A 40 0.22 -3.74 9.53
CA LEU A 40 0.61 -4.06 8.15
C LEU A 40 1.08 -2.81 7.38
N VAL A 41 0.48 -1.64 7.61
CA VAL A 41 0.91 -0.40 6.95
C VAL A 41 2.29 0.04 7.45
N VAL A 42 2.56 -0.07 8.76
CA VAL A 42 3.87 0.23 9.34
C VAL A 42 4.94 -0.68 8.72
N TRP A 43 4.72 -1.99 8.75
CA TRP A 43 5.60 -2.98 8.15
C TRP A 43 5.88 -2.72 6.66
N ILE A 44 4.85 -2.34 5.89
CA ILE A 44 5.00 -2.00 4.46
C ILE A 44 5.89 -0.76 4.27
N ASN A 45 5.74 0.25 5.12
CA ASN A 45 6.48 1.50 4.99
C ASN A 45 7.94 1.33 5.41
N GLU A 46 8.24 0.52 6.42
CA GLU A 46 9.60 0.17 6.84
C GLU A 46 10.38 -0.48 5.69
N LEU A 47 9.83 -1.54 5.10
CA LEU A 47 10.45 -2.22 3.95
C LEU A 47 10.62 -1.31 2.74
N ARG A 48 9.68 -0.38 2.50
CA ARG A 48 9.83 0.62 1.44
C ARG A 48 10.91 1.65 1.74
N GLY A 49 11.11 2.01 3.00
CA GLY A 49 12.20 2.87 3.45
C GLY A 49 13.57 2.23 3.18
N GLU A 50 13.65 0.91 3.31
CA GLU A 50 14.84 0.10 2.99
C GLU A 50 14.99 -0.18 1.47
N GLY A 51 14.04 0.26 0.64
CA GLY A 51 14.05 0.02 -0.80
C GLY A 51 13.64 -1.39 -1.21
N VAL A 52 13.10 -2.20 -0.28
CA VAL A 52 12.67 -3.57 -0.54
C VAL A 52 11.26 -3.59 -1.15
N PRO A 53 11.08 -4.12 -2.37
CA PRO A 53 9.75 -4.25 -2.95
C PRO A 53 8.96 -5.36 -2.27
N ILE A 54 7.68 -5.09 -1.97
CA ILE A 54 6.78 -6.06 -1.37
C ILE A 54 5.91 -6.68 -2.46
N SER A 55 5.91 -8.02 -2.55
CA SER A 55 5.04 -8.75 -3.48
C SER A 55 3.62 -8.92 -2.91
N ALA A 56 2.66 -9.24 -3.78
CA ALA A 56 1.29 -9.51 -3.35
C ALA A 56 1.18 -10.76 -2.46
N ILE A 57 2.07 -11.75 -2.67
CA ILE A 57 2.13 -12.99 -1.88
C ILE A 57 2.66 -12.68 -0.48
N MET A 58 3.73 -11.89 -0.36
CA MET A 58 4.27 -11.46 0.94
C MET A 58 3.21 -10.72 1.76
N LEU A 59 2.49 -9.79 1.13
CA LEU A 59 1.39 -9.09 1.78
C LEU A 59 0.27 -10.03 2.23
N HIS A 60 -0.04 -11.07 1.43
CA HIS A 60 -1.06 -12.05 1.79
C HIS A 60 -0.65 -12.87 3.02
N LEU A 61 0.57 -13.39 3.04
CA LEU A 61 1.10 -14.18 4.16
C LEU A 61 1.18 -13.35 5.43
N GLN A 62 1.78 -12.14 5.36
CA GLN A 62 1.89 -11.25 6.50
C GLN A 62 0.50 -10.88 7.06
N ALA A 63 -0.48 -10.62 6.18
CA ALA A 63 -1.83 -10.30 6.62
C ALA A 63 -2.51 -11.45 7.37
N LEU A 64 -2.22 -12.71 7.01
CA LEU A 64 -2.73 -13.87 7.74
C LEU A 64 -2.07 -13.99 9.13
N GLU A 65 -0.75 -13.80 9.21
CA GLU A 65 -0.01 -13.84 10.48
C GLU A 65 -0.49 -12.74 11.44
N VAL A 66 -0.58 -11.51 10.97
CA VAL A 66 -1.07 -10.38 11.78
C VAL A 66 -2.52 -10.59 12.18
N ALA A 67 -3.38 -11.10 11.29
CA ALA A 67 -4.77 -11.39 11.65
C ALA A 67 -4.90 -12.50 12.72
N ALA A 68 -4.00 -13.49 12.70
CA ALA A 68 -3.93 -14.51 13.74
C ALA A 68 -3.49 -13.91 15.09
N ALA A 69 -2.50 -13.03 15.09
CA ALA A 69 -2.02 -12.33 16.30
C ALA A 69 -3.09 -11.42 16.93
N HIS A 70 -3.96 -10.82 16.11
CA HIS A 70 -5.09 -9.99 16.57
C HIS A 70 -6.39 -10.78 16.79
N GLU A 71 -6.34 -12.11 16.79
CA GLU A 71 -7.49 -13.00 17.01
C GLU A 71 -8.70 -12.66 16.12
N VAL A 72 -8.47 -12.48 14.81
CA VAL A 72 -9.53 -12.22 13.82
C VAL A 72 -9.94 -13.54 13.13
N PRO A 73 -10.88 -14.32 13.70
CA PRO A 73 -11.27 -15.61 13.16
C PRO A 73 -11.90 -15.47 11.78
N GLY A 74 -11.56 -16.39 10.87
CA GLY A 74 -12.13 -16.44 9.52
C GLY A 74 -11.58 -15.40 8.54
N PHE A 75 -10.55 -14.64 8.93
CA PHE A 75 -9.85 -13.77 8.00
C PHE A 75 -9.07 -14.59 6.95
N ARG A 76 -9.19 -14.21 5.67
CA ARG A 76 -8.61 -14.96 4.53
C ARG A 76 -7.65 -14.16 3.67
N ALA A 77 -7.35 -12.91 4.04
CA ALA A 77 -6.54 -11.99 3.24
C ALA A 77 -6.88 -12.03 1.72
N SER A 78 -8.18 -12.10 1.40
CA SER A 78 -8.64 -12.38 0.03
C SER A 78 -8.20 -11.30 -0.95
N TRP A 79 -8.16 -11.63 -2.25
CA TRP A 79 -7.77 -10.65 -3.29
C TRP A 79 -8.58 -9.35 -3.21
N SER A 80 -9.90 -9.46 -2.99
CA SER A 80 -10.80 -8.32 -2.82
C SER A 80 -10.47 -7.50 -1.56
N TRP A 81 -10.14 -8.16 -0.45
CA TRP A 81 -9.68 -7.46 0.75
C TRP A 81 -8.35 -6.74 0.49
N MET A 82 -7.37 -7.42 -0.10
CA MET A 82 -6.05 -6.84 -0.42
C MET A 82 -6.17 -5.63 -1.37
N LYS A 83 -7.05 -5.70 -2.38
CA LYS A 83 -7.35 -4.58 -3.27
C LYS A 83 -7.92 -3.38 -2.49
N ARG A 84 -8.89 -3.63 -1.60
CA ARG A 84 -9.50 -2.57 -0.78
C ARG A 84 -8.53 -2.01 0.27
N PHE A 85 -7.71 -2.85 0.89
CA PHE A 85 -6.67 -2.46 1.84
C PHE A 85 -5.67 -1.49 1.19
N LYS A 86 -5.18 -1.82 -0.01
CA LYS A 86 -4.28 -0.94 -0.77
C LYS A 86 -4.94 0.40 -1.10
N ALA A 87 -6.21 0.38 -1.53
CA ALA A 87 -6.95 1.59 -1.84
C ALA A 87 -7.19 2.48 -0.61
N ARG A 88 -7.59 1.90 0.52
CA ARG A 88 -7.82 2.64 1.78
C ARG A 88 -6.54 3.31 2.30
N ASN A 89 -5.41 2.63 2.16
CA ASN A 89 -4.11 3.10 2.67
C ASN A 89 -3.25 3.80 1.61
N LYS A 90 -3.79 4.08 0.42
CA LYS A 90 -3.09 4.72 -0.71
C LYS A 90 -1.76 4.03 -1.09
N LEU A 91 -1.71 2.70 -0.93
CA LEU A 91 -0.52 1.90 -1.24
C LEU A 91 -0.51 1.50 -2.71
N SER A 92 0.56 1.85 -3.42
CA SER A 92 0.83 1.37 -4.78
C SER A 92 1.83 0.23 -4.73
N MET A 93 1.54 -0.89 -5.41
CA MET A 93 2.49 -2.01 -5.57
C MET A 93 3.63 -1.68 -6.55
N ARG A 94 3.53 -0.58 -7.29
CA ARG A 94 4.58 -0.19 -8.23
C ARG A 94 5.82 0.18 -7.42
N ALA A 95 6.94 -0.50 -7.72
CA ALA A 95 8.25 -0.03 -7.31
C ALA A 95 8.45 1.39 -7.86
N ARG A 96 9.10 2.27 -7.10
CA ARG A 96 9.51 3.58 -7.61
C ARG A 96 10.59 3.32 -8.66
N THR A 97 10.21 3.27 -9.93
CA THR A 97 11.13 3.07 -11.05
C THR A 97 12.02 4.29 -11.29
N ARG A 98 11.62 5.46 -10.77
CA ARG A 98 12.45 6.66 -10.79
C ARG A 98 13.34 6.66 -9.55
N GLN A 99 14.52 6.07 -9.68
CA GLN A 99 15.68 6.60 -8.97
C GLN A 99 15.73 8.08 -9.38
N GLY A 100 15.29 8.96 -8.50
CA GLY A 100 15.56 10.37 -8.69
C GLY A 100 17.08 10.46 -8.72
N GLN A 101 17.63 11.08 -9.75
CA GLN A 101 19.06 11.35 -9.81
C GLN A 101 19.40 12.04 -8.49
N ILE A 102 20.12 11.33 -7.62
CA ILE A 102 20.53 11.89 -6.34
C ILE A 102 21.45 13.04 -6.74
N SER A 103 21.02 14.26 -6.45
CA SER A 103 21.83 15.45 -6.66
C SER A 103 23.11 15.27 -5.84
N PRO A 104 24.29 15.07 -6.44
CA PRO A 104 25.52 15.12 -5.69
C PRO A 104 25.66 16.50 -5.01
N GLU A 105 26.30 16.55 -3.86
CA GLU A 105 26.52 17.81 -3.11
C GLU A 105 27.30 18.84 -3.96
N ASP A 106 28.12 18.35 -4.90
CA ASP A 106 28.98 19.11 -5.80
C ASP A 106 28.41 19.22 -7.23
N LEU A 107 27.10 19.39 -7.39
CA LEU A 107 26.46 19.56 -8.71
C LEU A 107 27.16 20.60 -9.59
N ASP A 108 27.51 21.75 -9.02
CA ASP A 108 28.10 22.87 -9.76
C ASP A 108 29.49 22.53 -10.31
N LYS A 109 30.29 21.79 -9.54
CA LYS A 109 31.63 21.35 -9.99
C LYS A 109 31.50 20.33 -11.11
N ILE A 110 30.60 19.36 -10.97
CA ILE A 110 30.34 18.34 -11.98
C ILE A 110 29.83 18.96 -13.27
N ALA A 111 28.94 19.96 -13.17
CA ALA A 111 28.45 20.69 -14.34
C ALA A 111 29.56 21.50 -15.02
N ALA A 112 30.44 22.14 -14.24
CA ALA A 112 31.57 22.91 -14.78
C ALA A 112 32.59 22.01 -15.49
N ASP A 113 32.92 20.86 -14.92
CA ASP A 113 33.88 19.93 -15.50
C ASP A 113 33.32 19.23 -16.74
N PHE A 114 32.04 18.83 -16.71
CA PHE A 114 31.35 18.33 -17.90
C PHE A 114 31.33 19.36 -19.03
N SER A 115 31.04 20.62 -18.71
CA SER A 115 31.01 21.71 -19.70
C SER A 115 32.38 21.93 -20.36
N LYS A 116 33.47 21.82 -19.59
CA LYS A 116 34.84 21.90 -20.13
C LYS A 116 35.15 20.73 -21.06
N GLU A 117 34.79 19.51 -20.67
CA GLU A 117 35.03 18.32 -21.48
C GLU A 117 34.25 18.38 -22.81
N VAL A 118 32.99 18.80 -22.77
CA VAL A 118 32.18 19.00 -23.99
C VAL A 118 32.80 20.06 -24.89
N ALA A 119 33.26 21.19 -24.34
CA ALA A 119 33.90 22.24 -25.12
C ALA A 119 35.20 21.78 -25.80
N GLN A 120 36.02 20.98 -25.11
CA GLN A 120 37.23 20.37 -25.69
C GLN A 120 36.88 19.42 -26.85
N LYS A 121 35.95 18.49 -26.63
CA LYS A 121 35.51 17.55 -27.68
C LYS A 121 34.90 18.25 -28.90
N VAL A 122 34.17 19.35 -28.69
CA VAL A 122 33.62 20.17 -29.79
C VAL A 122 34.73 20.76 -30.64
N GLN A 123 35.81 21.25 -30.03
CA GLN A 123 36.96 21.79 -30.74
C GLN A 123 37.75 20.68 -31.45
N ASP A 124 38.08 19.59 -30.75
CA ASP A 124 38.89 18.48 -31.28
C ASP A 124 38.21 17.79 -32.48
N LEU A 125 36.90 17.64 -32.44
CA LEU A 125 36.11 16.97 -33.49
C LEU A 125 35.56 17.96 -34.54
N GLY A 126 35.79 19.26 -34.38
CA GLY A 126 35.29 20.29 -35.30
C GLY A 126 33.76 20.36 -35.40
N ILE A 127 33.06 20.10 -34.29
CA ILE A 127 31.59 20.07 -34.25
C ILE A 127 31.04 21.49 -34.39
N LYS A 128 30.19 21.72 -35.40
CA LYS A 128 29.62 23.05 -35.69
C LYS A 128 28.31 23.34 -34.96
N THR A 129 27.58 22.30 -34.56
CA THR A 129 26.28 22.43 -33.91
C THR A 129 26.10 21.33 -32.87
N VAL A 130 25.73 21.73 -31.66
CA VAL A 130 25.36 20.82 -30.56
C VAL A 130 23.86 20.93 -30.36
N TYR A 131 23.16 19.81 -30.45
CA TYR A 131 21.71 19.74 -30.26
C TYR A 131 21.39 19.10 -28.92
N ASN A 132 20.31 19.57 -28.28
CA ASN A 132 19.76 18.87 -27.13
C ASN A 132 19.01 17.61 -27.59
N ALA A 133 18.93 16.59 -26.73
CA ALA A 133 18.35 15.29 -27.09
C ALA A 133 16.87 15.37 -27.53
N ASP A 134 16.13 16.37 -27.06
CA ASP A 134 14.74 16.65 -27.46
C ASP A 134 14.63 17.41 -28.79
N GLN A 135 15.71 18.03 -29.28
CA GLN A 135 15.75 18.73 -30.57
C GLN A 135 15.97 17.78 -31.75
N THR A 136 16.45 16.56 -31.49
CA THR A 136 16.53 15.48 -32.48
C THR A 136 15.40 14.50 -32.24
N GLY A 137 14.35 14.52 -33.08
CA GLY A 137 13.25 13.57 -33.05
C GLY A 137 13.63 12.11 -33.39
N ILE A 138 14.91 11.74 -33.26
CA ILE A 138 15.38 10.36 -33.38
C ILE A 138 15.09 9.67 -32.06
N VAL A 139 13.85 9.20 -32.03
CA VAL A 139 13.20 8.46 -30.97
C VAL A 139 14.14 7.39 -30.38
N ILE A 140 14.40 7.49 -29.08
CA ILE A 140 14.84 6.40 -28.18
C ILE A 140 13.83 5.22 -28.12
N ALA A 141 13.06 4.99 -29.20
CA ALA A 141 12.07 3.92 -29.32
C ALA A 141 12.66 2.56 -29.75
N PHE A 142 13.99 2.42 -29.85
CA PHE A 142 14.59 1.11 -30.13
C PHE A 142 14.87 0.26 -28.88
N TYR A 143 14.69 0.77 -27.66
CA TYR A 143 14.93 0.00 -26.42
C TYR A 143 13.74 -0.17 -25.48
N ILE A 144 12.53 0.32 -25.82
CA ILE A 144 11.32 0.14 -24.97
C ILE A 144 10.35 -0.90 -25.53
N LEU A 145 10.65 -1.53 -26.67
CA LEU A 145 9.82 -2.61 -27.25
C LEU A 145 10.26 -4.03 -26.86
N TYR A 146 11.24 -4.18 -25.97
CA TYR A 146 11.61 -5.47 -25.35
C TYR A 146 11.73 -5.33 -23.83
N CYS A 147 10.60 -5.12 -23.14
CA CYS A 147 10.34 -5.55 -21.77
C CYS A 147 8.84 -5.53 -21.48
#